data_AF-A0AA97EHL6-F1
#
_entry.id   AF-A0AA97EHL6-F1
#
_cell.length_a   1.000
_cell.length_b   1.000
_cell.length_c   1.000
_cell.angle_alpha   90.00
_cell.angle_beta   90.00
_cell.angle_gamma   90.00
#
_symmetry.space_group_name_H-M   'P 1'
#
loop_
_entity.id
_entity.type
_entity.pdbx_description
1 polymer ?
#
loop_
_entity_poly.entity_id
_entity_poly.type
_entity_poly.pdbx_seq_one_letter_code
_entity_poly.pdbx_strand_id
1 'polypeptide(L)'
;MSTKDNPTNLPQDDIAKPGASFTTATAGSNASKHNGLLTEVILRSANAPHAIAAISEAVRKEIARTEQSIVHAQRCLEHFEVLNNVPSSEFAERFTAEDLQGGDLEYVEWMGEYQLFQHLLQNLALLKSLTYVAE
;
A
#
# COMPACT_ATOMS: atom_id res chain seq x y z
N MET A 1 50.66 24.45 -0.36
CA MET A 1 51.93 24.16 0.34
C MET A 1 51.57 24.00 1.81
N SER A 2 51.33 22.77 2.26
CA SER A 2 52.23 21.98 3.11
C SER A 2 52.63 22.76 4.37
N THR A 3 52.18 22.34 5.55
CA THR A 3 52.83 21.21 6.24
C THR A 3 51.87 20.27 6.96
N LYS A 4 52.08 18.97 6.69
CA LYS A 4 51.80 17.84 7.57
C LYS A 4 52.73 17.92 8.79
N ASP A 5 52.34 17.33 9.92
CA ASP A 5 53.07 16.20 10.54
C ASP A 5 52.34 15.69 11.81
N ASN A 6 51.88 14.44 11.72
CA ASN A 6 51.66 13.47 12.81
C ASN A 6 53.05 12.87 13.18
N PRO A 7 53.28 11.90 14.10
CA PRO A 7 52.39 11.14 15.00
C PRO A 7 52.94 10.97 16.44
N THR A 8 52.27 10.20 17.31
CA THR A 8 52.85 8.97 17.94
C THR A 8 52.12 8.53 19.23
N ASN A 9 51.72 7.25 19.18
CA ASN A 9 51.57 6.21 20.22
C ASN A 9 50.41 6.12 21.23
N LEU A 10 49.80 4.93 21.12
CA LEU A 10 49.07 4.12 22.09
C LEU A 10 49.88 3.83 23.36
N PRO A 11 49.18 3.37 24.41
CA PRO A 11 49.50 2.03 24.93
C PRO A 11 48.30 1.08 24.87
N GLN A 12 48.58 -0.14 24.41
CA GLN A 12 47.83 -1.34 24.77
C GLN A 12 48.15 -1.70 26.22
N ASP A 13 47.15 -2.11 26.99
CA ASP A 13 47.30 -3.15 27.98
C ASP A 13 45.98 -3.90 28.16
N ASP A 14 46.12 -5.13 28.60
CA ASP A 14 45.41 -6.30 28.13
C ASP A 14 44.57 -6.91 29.30
N ILE A 15 43.64 -7.80 28.95
CA ILE A 15 43.00 -8.82 29.83
C ILE A 15 41.88 -8.38 30.81
N ALA A 16 40.62 -8.76 30.49
CA ALA A 16 39.85 -9.78 31.24
C ALA A 16 38.39 -9.92 30.73
N LYS A 17 38.03 -11.11 30.23
CA LYS A 17 36.64 -11.65 30.21
C LYS A 17 36.33 -12.25 31.59
N PRO A 18 35.07 -12.22 32.05
CA PRO A 18 34.24 -13.41 31.92
C PRO A 18 32.76 -13.11 31.58
N GLY A 19 32.08 -14.14 31.09
CA GLY A 19 30.83 -14.02 30.35
C GLY A 19 29.54 -13.83 31.15
N ALA A 20 28.52 -13.46 30.40
CA ALA A 20 27.13 -13.79 30.66
C ALA A 20 26.42 -13.90 29.30
N SER A 21 25.99 -15.12 28.99
CA SER A 21 25.19 -15.44 27.82
C SER A 21 23.88 -14.66 27.85
N PHE A 22 23.66 -13.76 26.89
CA PHE A 22 22.33 -13.25 26.61
C PHE A 22 21.62 -14.24 25.69
N THR A 23 20.77 -15.05 26.30
CA THR A 23 19.80 -15.90 25.63
C THR A 23 18.89 -15.05 24.74
N THR A 24 18.75 -15.48 23.49
CA THR A 24 17.80 -14.95 22.52
C THR A 24 16.37 -15.09 23.04
N ALA A 25 15.74 -13.97 23.40
CA ALA A 25 14.30 -13.91 23.54
C ALA A 25 13.69 -13.89 22.14
N THR A 26 13.36 -15.08 21.64
CA THR A 26 12.43 -15.26 20.52
C THR A 26 11.09 -14.68 20.96
N ALA A 27 10.84 -13.41 20.65
CA ALA A 27 9.52 -12.84 20.68
C ALA A 27 8.70 -13.62 19.64
N GLY A 28 7.82 -14.49 20.14
CA GLY A 28 6.77 -15.11 19.34
C GLY A 28 5.92 -14.00 18.74
N SER A 29 6.22 -13.66 17.50
CA SER A 29 5.28 -12.92 16.65
C SER A 29 4.13 -13.87 16.38
N ASN A 30 3.11 -13.79 17.22
CA ASN A 30 1.78 -14.31 16.92
C ASN A 30 1.24 -13.48 15.76
N ALA A 31 1.72 -13.77 14.55
CA ALA A 31 1.03 -13.45 13.33
C ALA A 31 -0.28 -14.22 13.39
N SER A 32 -1.34 -13.52 13.82
CA SER A 32 -2.72 -13.95 13.70
C SER A 32 -2.92 -14.36 12.25
N LYS A 33 -2.88 -15.67 12.00
CA LYS A 33 -3.28 -16.26 10.74
C LYS A 33 -4.77 -16.01 10.62
N HIS A 34 -5.15 -14.86 10.06
CA HIS A 34 -6.42 -14.78 9.38
C HIS A 34 -6.35 -15.79 8.24
N ASN A 35 -6.79 -17.00 8.54
CA ASN A 35 -7.08 -18.03 7.56
C ASN A 35 -8.27 -17.49 6.76
N GLY A 36 -7.96 -16.62 5.78
CA GLY A 36 -8.95 -16.00 4.92
C GLY A 36 -9.71 -17.12 4.23
N LEU A 37 -10.99 -17.26 4.55
CA LEU A 37 -11.87 -18.20 3.88
C LEU A 37 -11.88 -17.82 2.41
N LEU A 38 -11.27 -18.66 1.56
CA LEU A 38 -11.36 -18.49 0.11
C LEU A 38 -12.81 -18.67 -0.29
N THR A 39 -13.34 -17.70 -1.02
CA THR A 39 -14.66 -17.81 -1.63
C THR A 39 -14.48 -18.30 -3.05
N GLU A 40 -15.07 -19.45 -3.37
CA GLU A 40 -15.04 -20.01 -4.71
C GLU A 40 -16.20 -19.48 -5.56
N VAL A 41 -15.91 -19.12 -6.80
CA VAL A 41 -16.90 -18.70 -7.81
C VAL A 41 -16.83 -19.69 -8.97
N ILE A 42 -17.91 -20.45 -9.19
CA ILE A 42 -17.96 -21.48 -10.24
C ILE A 42 -18.59 -20.92 -11.51
N LEU A 43 -17.87 -21.00 -12.63
CA LEU A 43 -18.32 -20.59 -13.96
C LEU A 43 -18.49 -21.81 -14.85
N ARG A 44 -19.63 -21.91 -15.54
CA ARG A 44 -19.95 -23.05 -16.44
C ARG A 44 -20.01 -22.58 -17.88
N SER A 45 -19.34 -23.30 -18.77
CA SER A 45 -19.32 -23.03 -20.21
C SER A 45 -19.27 -24.33 -21.00
N ALA A 46 -19.92 -24.36 -22.17
CA ALA A 46 -19.79 -25.45 -23.14
C ALA A 46 -18.38 -25.52 -23.76
N ASN A 47 -17.60 -24.44 -23.65
CA ASN A 47 -16.20 -24.37 -24.06
C ASN A 47 -15.39 -23.74 -22.91
N ALA A 48 -15.00 -24.57 -21.94
CA ALA A 48 -14.27 -24.14 -20.76
C ALA A 48 -12.91 -23.49 -21.08
N PRO A 49 -12.06 -24.03 -21.98
CA PRO A 49 -10.79 -23.40 -22.32
C PRO A 49 -10.95 -21.98 -22.89
N HIS A 50 -11.93 -21.77 -23.77
CA HIS A 50 -12.19 -20.45 -24.33
C HIS A 50 -12.74 -19.48 -23.29
N ALA A 51 -13.64 -19.95 -22.41
CA ALA A 51 -14.19 -19.13 -21.33
C ALA A 51 -13.09 -18.66 -20.36
N ILE A 52 -12.21 -19.57 -19.93
CA ILE A 52 -11.08 -19.25 -19.06
C ILE A 52 -10.21 -18.18 -19.72
N ALA A 53 -9.80 -18.37 -20.98
CA ALA A 53 -8.99 -17.39 -21.70
C ALA A 53 -9.67 -16.01 -21.80
N ALA A 54 -10.97 -15.98 -22.11
CA ALA A 54 -11.73 -14.72 -22.21
C ALA A 54 -11.82 -13.99 -20.87
N ILE A 55 -12.08 -14.71 -19.78
CA ILE A 55 -12.20 -14.13 -18.43
C ILE A 55 -10.84 -13.67 -17.92
N SER A 56 -9.79 -14.48 -18.08
CA SER A 56 -8.43 -14.09 -17.71
C SER A 56 -7.98 -12.82 -18.43
N GLU A 57 -8.29 -12.69 -19.72
CA GLU A 57 -8.00 -11.50 -20.49
C GLU A 57 -8.83 -10.29 -20.04
N ALA A 58 -10.11 -10.48 -19.71
CA ALA A 58 -10.96 -9.43 -19.17
C ALA A 58 -10.45 -8.91 -17.81
N VAL A 59 -10.08 -9.82 -16.89
CA VAL A 59 -9.51 -9.45 -15.59
C VAL A 59 -8.19 -8.71 -15.76
N ARG A 60 -7.32 -9.16 -16.68
CA ARG A 60 -6.06 -8.47 -16.97
C ARG A 60 -6.28 -7.04 -17.48
N LYS A 61 -7.24 -6.83 -18.38
CA LYS A 61 -7.62 -5.50 -18.87
C LYS A 61 -8.21 -4.65 -17.75
N GLU A 62 -9.02 -5.25 -16.87
CA GLU A 62 -9.62 -4.55 -15.75
C GLU A 62 -8.57 -4.04 -14.76
N ILE A 63 -7.57 -4.88 -14.45
CA ILE A 63 -6.43 -4.50 -13.61
C ILE A 63 -5.72 -3.27 -14.20
N ALA A 64 -5.36 -3.32 -15.49
CA ALA A 64 -4.67 -2.22 -16.15
C ALA A 64 -5.49 -0.93 -16.17
N ARG A 65 -6.80 -1.04 -16.43
CA ARG A 65 -7.72 0.12 -16.38
C ARG A 65 -7.83 0.69 -14.98
N THR A 66 -7.98 -0.17 -13.97
CA THR A 66 -8.11 0.24 -12.56
C THR A 66 -6.84 0.95 -12.10
N GLU A 67 -5.65 0.44 -12.46
CA GLU A 67 -4.37 1.09 -12.17
C GLU A 67 -4.29 2.50 -12.79
N GLN A 68 -4.73 2.66 -14.04
CA GLN A 68 -4.78 3.98 -14.67
C GLN A 68 -5.78 4.92 -13.98
N SER A 69 -6.95 4.42 -13.59
CA SER A 69 -7.95 5.20 -12.85
C SER A 69 -7.43 5.63 -11.47
N ILE A 70 -6.66 4.79 -10.78
CA ILE A 70 -6.02 5.13 -9.50
C ILE A 70 -5.06 6.30 -9.70
N VAL A 71 -4.21 6.25 -10.71
CA VAL A 71 -3.28 7.34 -11.02
C VAL A 71 -4.03 8.65 -11.32
N HIS A 72 -5.17 8.58 -12.00
CA HIS A 72 -6.00 9.76 -12.25
C HIS A 72 -6.60 10.33 -10.97
N ALA A 73 -7.31 9.51 -10.19
CA ALA A 73 -7.94 9.94 -8.94
C ALA A 73 -6.92 10.48 -7.94
N GLN A 74 -5.74 9.86 -7.87
CA GLN A 74 -4.63 10.33 -7.04
C GLN A 74 -4.20 11.75 -7.43
N ARG A 75 -4.09 12.08 -8.73
CA ARG A 75 -3.73 13.43 -9.17
C ARG A 75 -4.79 14.47 -8.80
N CYS A 76 -6.07 14.11 -8.85
CA CYS A 76 -7.15 15.00 -8.41
C CYS A 76 -7.05 15.26 -6.90
N LEU A 77 -6.76 14.24 -6.11
CA LEU A 77 -6.54 14.38 -4.67
C LEU A 77 -5.29 15.21 -4.36
N GLU A 78 -4.18 14.99 -5.06
CA GLU A 78 -2.96 15.79 -4.91
C GLU A 78 -3.21 17.28 -5.17
N HIS A 79 -4.07 17.62 -6.13
CA HIS A 79 -4.47 19.01 -6.37
C HIS A 79 -5.18 19.61 -5.16
N PHE A 80 -6.15 18.90 -4.59
CA PHE A 80 -6.85 19.32 -3.38
C PHE A 80 -5.91 19.45 -2.18
N GLU A 81 -5.01 18.48 -1.99
CA GLU A 81 -4.05 18.46 -0.88
C GLU A 81 -3.07 19.64 -0.94
N VAL A 82 -2.66 20.06 -2.14
CA VAL A 82 -1.84 21.24 -2.34
C VAL A 82 -2.59 22.53 -2.02
N LEU A 83 -3.87 22.63 -2.41
CA LEU A 83 -4.70 23.81 -2.14
C LEU A 83 -4.97 24.00 -0.64
N ASN A 84 -5.27 22.90 0.05
CA ASN A 84 -5.67 22.92 1.46
C ASN A 84 -4.52 22.63 2.43
N ASN A 85 -3.35 22.21 1.93
CA ASN A 85 -2.16 21.84 2.70
C ASN A 85 -2.45 20.79 3.80
N VAL A 86 -3.36 19.85 3.51
CA VAL A 86 -3.77 18.75 4.39
C VAL A 86 -3.90 17.47 3.53
N PRO A 87 -3.32 16.32 3.94
CA PRO A 87 -3.52 15.05 3.24
C PRO A 87 -4.97 14.61 3.25
N SER A 88 -5.46 14.00 2.16
CA SER A 88 -6.86 13.57 2.05
C SER A 88 -7.27 12.56 3.13
N SER A 89 -6.34 11.69 3.56
CA SER A 89 -6.59 10.76 4.67
C SER A 89 -6.83 11.47 6.01
N GLU A 90 -6.09 12.56 6.27
CA GLU A 90 -6.29 13.34 7.48
C GLU A 90 -7.58 14.18 7.39
N PHE A 91 -7.84 14.74 6.20
CA PHE A 91 -9.05 15.52 5.95
C PHE A 91 -10.31 14.67 6.22
N ALA A 92 -10.35 13.44 5.69
CA ALA A 92 -11.47 12.52 5.85
C ALA A 92 -11.82 12.15 7.31
N GLU A 93 -10.84 12.20 8.22
CA GLU A 93 -11.04 11.84 9.62
C GLU A 93 -11.51 13.02 10.48
N ARG A 94 -11.16 14.26 10.11
CA ARG A 94 -11.13 15.39 11.06
C ARG A 94 -11.77 16.67 10.56
N PHE A 95 -12.06 16.79 9.27
CA PHE A 95 -12.49 18.03 8.64
C PHE A 95 -13.88 17.90 8.00
N THR A 96 -14.53 19.03 7.82
CA THR A 96 -15.86 19.19 7.26
C THR A 96 -15.86 20.18 6.10
N ALA A 97 -16.99 20.33 5.40
CA ALA A 97 -17.12 21.30 4.31
C ALA A 97 -16.86 22.75 4.77
N GLU A 98 -17.18 23.08 6.01
CA GLU A 98 -17.00 24.42 6.59
C GLU A 98 -15.52 24.79 6.77
N ASP A 99 -14.63 23.81 6.77
CA ASP A 99 -13.19 24.01 6.89
C ASP A 99 -12.52 24.32 5.53
N LEU A 100 -13.25 24.19 4.42
CA LEU A 100 -12.76 24.43 3.07
C LEU A 100 -13.07 25.85 2.59
N GLN A 101 -12.13 26.45 1.86
CA GLN A 101 -12.35 27.78 1.25
C GLN A 101 -13.46 27.75 0.19
N GLY A 102 -13.55 26.67 -0.59
CA GLY A 102 -14.60 26.45 -1.58
C GLY A 102 -15.91 25.91 -0.99
N GLY A 103 -15.97 25.68 0.32
CA GLY A 103 -17.14 25.21 1.05
C GLY A 103 -17.68 23.88 0.53
N ASP A 104 -19.01 23.77 0.45
CA ASP A 104 -19.72 22.53 0.11
C ASP A 104 -19.37 21.97 -1.27
N LEU A 105 -19.11 22.82 -2.27
CA LEU A 105 -18.82 22.35 -3.63
C LEU A 105 -17.48 21.63 -3.67
N GLU A 106 -16.43 22.27 -3.12
CA GLU A 106 -15.10 21.68 -3.03
C GLU A 106 -15.13 20.39 -2.20
N TYR A 107 -15.88 20.39 -1.10
CA TYR A 107 -16.06 19.21 -0.27
C TYR A 107 -16.66 18.03 -1.04
N VAL A 108 -17.74 18.26 -1.80
CA VAL A 108 -18.43 17.21 -2.56
C VAL A 108 -17.53 16.65 -3.65
N GLU A 109 -16.81 17.52 -4.37
CA GLU A 109 -15.84 17.12 -5.39
C GLU A 109 -14.73 16.26 -4.78
N TRP A 110 -14.10 16.73 -3.71
CA TRP A 110 -13.06 15.99 -3.00
C TRP A 110 -13.55 14.65 -2.46
N MET A 111 -14.70 14.63 -1.77
CA MET A 111 -15.25 13.41 -1.17
C MET A 111 -15.55 12.36 -2.25
N GLY A 112 -16.09 12.78 -3.40
CA GLY A 112 -16.35 11.90 -4.53
C GLY A 112 -15.07 11.25 -5.06
N GLU A 113 -14.02 12.06 -5.27
CA GLU A 113 -12.72 11.56 -5.73
C GLU A 113 -12.04 10.65 -4.69
N TYR A 114 -12.15 11.00 -3.40
CA TYR A 114 -11.55 10.21 -2.32
C TYR A 114 -12.21 8.84 -2.19
N GLN A 115 -13.54 8.77 -2.23
CA GLN A 115 -14.29 7.52 -2.22
C GLN A 115 -13.97 6.68 -3.47
N LEU A 116 -13.92 7.31 -4.64
CA LEU A 116 -13.53 6.63 -5.88
C LEU A 116 -12.14 6.00 -5.75
N PHE A 117 -11.15 6.76 -5.27
CA PHE A 117 -9.79 6.26 -5.06
C PHE A 117 -9.76 5.04 -4.12
N GLN A 118 -10.46 5.10 -2.99
CA GLN A 118 -10.55 3.98 -2.05
C GLN A 118 -11.19 2.74 -2.68
N HIS A 119 -12.29 2.92 -3.42
CA HIS A 119 -12.95 1.81 -4.12
C HIS A 119 -12.06 1.19 -5.19
N LEU A 120 -11.31 1.99 -5.94
CA LEU A 120 -10.39 1.49 -6.95
C LEU A 120 -9.26 0.66 -6.31
N LEU A 121 -8.70 1.08 -5.18
CA LEU A 121 -7.69 0.31 -4.45
C LEU A 121 -8.24 -1.05 -3.97
N GLN A 122 -9.47 -1.06 -3.42
CA GLN A 122 -10.13 -2.29 -3.00
C GLN A 122 -10.36 -3.24 -4.18
N ASN A 123 -10.88 -2.72 -5.29
CA ASN A 123 -11.11 -3.49 -6.51
C ASN A 123 -9.82 -4.03 -7.10
N LEU A 124 -8.75 -3.23 -7.14
CA LEU A 124 -7.45 -3.68 -7.62
C LEU A 124 -6.90 -4.83 -6.78
N ALA A 125 -7.00 -4.72 -5.45
CA ALA A 125 -6.58 -5.77 -4.53
C ALA A 125 -7.38 -7.07 -4.75
N LEU A 126 -8.71 -6.95 -4.91
CA LEU A 126 -9.59 -8.08 -5.23
C LEU A 126 -9.17 -8.75 -6.56
N LEU A 127 -9.05 -7.98 -7.63
CA LEU A 127 -8.71 -8.49 -8.97
C LEU A 127 -7.35 -9.19 -8.98
N LYS A 128 -6.36 -8.64 -8.27
CA LYS A 128 -5.02 -9.25 -8.13
C LYS A 128 -5.00 -10.51 -7.27
N SER A 129 -6.02 -10.71 -6.43
CA SER A 129 -6.15 -11.91 -5.59
C SER A 129 -6.82 -13.09 -6.33
N LEU A 130 -7.41 -12.87 -7.50
CA LEU A 130 -8.10 -13.91 -8.25
C LEU A 130 -7.12 -14.97 -8.76
N THR A 131 -7.46 -16.22 -8.51
CA THR A 131 -6.75 -17.39 -9.05
C THR A 131 -7.71 -18.25 -9.86
N TYR A 132 -7.21 -18.87 -10.93
CA TYR A 132 -7.99 -19.75 -11.79
C TYR A 132 -7.61 -21.19 -11.49
N VAL A 133 -8.61 -22.02 -11.18
CA VAL A 133 -8.46 -23.47 -11.05
C VAL A 133 -9.25 -24.10 -12.19
N ALA A 134 -8.54 -24.78 -13.09
CA ALA A 134 -9.16 -25.60 -14.13
C ALA A 134 -9.09 -27.06 -13.66
N GLU A 135 -10.25 -27.69 -13.50
CA GLU A 135 -10.37 -29.14 -13.29
C GLU A 135 -10.41 -29.92 -14.61
#